data_AF-A0A970S1J2-F1
#
_entry.id   AF-A0A970S1J2-F1
#
_cell.length_a   1.000
_cell.length_b   1.000
_cell.length_c   1.000
_cell.angle_alpha   90.00
_cell.angle_beta   90.00
_cell.angle_gamma   90.00
#
_symmetry.space_group_name_H-M   'P 1'
#
loop_
_entity.id
_entity.type
_entity.pdbx_description
1 polymer ?
#
loop_
_entity_poly.entity_id
_entity_poly.type
_entity_poly.pdbx_seq_one_letter_code
_entity_poly.pdbx_strand_id
1 'polypeptide(L)' 'MIEFINIEKSYGNEWAIEDFNLKIEKGEFVTIIGSSGSGKTTIIKMVNGLIKPDSGTIIVEDKDI' A
#
# COMPACT_ATOMS: atom_id res chain seq x y z
N MET A 1 5.40 -13.21 0.83
CA MET A 1 5.77 -12.01 1.59
C MET A 1 5.33 -10.81 0.77
N ILE A 2 4.81 -9.79 1.45
CA ILE A 2 4.37 -8.53 0.84
C ILE A 2 5.11 -7.42 1.56
N GLU A 3 5.70 -6.48 0.82
CA GLU A 3 6.42 -5.35 1.41
C GLU A 3 6.07 -4.05 0.67
N PHE A 4 5.67 -3.05 1.43
CA PHE A 4 5.47 -1.67 0.98
C PHE A 4 6.64 -0.83 1.50
N ILE A 5 7.33 -0.15 0.59
CA ILE A 5 8.53 0.63 0.91
C ILE A 5 8.31 2.08 0.45
N ASN A 6 8.27 3.00 1.42
CA ASN A 6 8.11 4.44 1.25
C ASN A 6 7.00 4.81 0.26
N ILE A 7 5.82 4.20 0.45
CA ILE A 7 4.71 4.36 -0.46
C ILE A 7 4.03 5.71 -0.26
N GLU A 8 3.86 6.42 -1.37
CA GLU A 8 3.08 7.65 -1.44
C GLU A 8 2.00 7.52 -2.52
N LYS A 9 0.81 8.05 -2.22
CA LYS A 9 -0.28 8.16 -3.18
C LYS A 9 -1.12 9.40 -2.91
N SER A 10 -1.29 10.20 -3.95
CA SER A 10 -2.14 11.38 -3.99
C SER A 10 -3.33 11.18 -4.92
N TYR A 11 -4.43 11.88 -4.63
CA TYR A 11 -5.52 12.10 -5.58
C TYR A 11 -5.79 13.59 -5.67
N GLY A 12 -5.40 14.20 -6.80
CA GLY A 12 -5.41 15.66 -6.93
C GLY A 12 -4.36 16.28 -6.01
N ASN A 13 -4.79 17.17 -5.11
CA ASN A 13 -3.90 17.88 -4.18
C ASN A 13 -3.92 17.30 -2.76
N GLU A 14 -4.57 16.15 -2.55
CA GLU A 14 -4.68 15.50 -1.24
C GLU A 14 -3.92 14.19 -1.21
N TRP A 15 -3.12 14.00 -0.15
CA TRP A 15 -2.47 12.72 0.14
C TRP A 15 -3.50 11.72 0.65
N ALA A 16 -3.64 10.61 -0.07
CA ALA A 16 -4.40 9.45 0.41
C ALA A 16 -3.52 8.50 1.23
N ILE A 17 -2.22 8.42 0.88
CA ILE A 17 -1.19 7.65 1.57
C ILE A 17 0.10 8.48 1.51
N GLU A 18 0.78 8.63 2.65
CA GLU A 18 2.05 9.35 2.78
C GLU A 18 2.96 8.54 3.69
N ASP A 19 4.22 8.32 3.26
CA ASP A 19 5.25 7.57 3.99
C ASP A 19 4.80 6.20 4.54
N PHE A 20 4.09 5.42 3.73
CA PHE A 20 3.58 4.13 4.17
C PHE A 20 4.61 3.01 3.98
N ASN A 21 4.94 2.36 5.10
CA ASN A 21 5.88 1.25 5.17
C ASN A 21 5.23 0.09 5.94
N LEU A 22 5.19 -1.09 5.32
CA LEU A 22 4.63 -2.29 5.95
C LEU A 22 5.24 -3.54 5.33
N LYS A 23 5.67 -4.47 6.18
CA LYS A 23 6.10 -5.80 5.77
C LYS A 23 5.16 -6.85 6.35
N ILE A 24 4.69 -7.76 5.50
CA ILE A 24 3.79 -8.86 5.84
C ILE A 24 4.45 -10.17 5.44
N GLU A 25 4.70 -11.01 6.43
CA GLU A 25 5.33 -12.31 6.24
C GLU A 25 4.33 -13.37 5.77
N LYS A 26 4.85 -14.44 5.16
CA LYS A 26 4.01 -15.53 4.66
C LYS A 26 3.27 -16.21 5.81
N GLY A 27 1.94 -16.25 5.72
CA GLY A 27 1.07 -16.89 6.72
C GLY A 27 0.51 -15.92 7.76
N GLU A 28 0.88 -14.65 7.74
CA GLU A 28 0.27 -13.64 8.61
C GLU A 28 -1.14 -13.29 8.15
N PHE A 29 -2.01 -13.04 9.13
CA PHE A 29 -3.34 -12.50 8.91
C PHE A 29 -3.39 -11.06 9.41
N VAL A 30 -3.44 -10.11 8.47
CA VAL A 30 -3.38 -8.67 8.76
C VAL A 30 -4.71 -8.02 8.41
N THR A 31 -5.15 -7.08 9.26
CA THR A 31 -6.33 -6.25 9.03
C THR A 31 -5.94 -4.78 9.08
N ILE A 32 -6.41 -4.00 8.09
CA ILE A 32 -6.20 -2.56 8.03
C ILE A 32 -7.45 -1.85 8.54
N ILE A 33 -7.32 -1.05 9.60
CA ILE A 33 -8.42 -0.27 10.21
C ILE A 33 -8.17 1.24 10.10
N GLY A 34 -9.23 2.03 10.18
CA GLY A 34 -9.17 3.49 10.09
C GLY A 34 -10.48 4.12 9.63
N SER A 35 -10.63 5.42 9.83
CA SER A 35 -11.81 6.21 9.42
C SER A 35 -12.06 6.18 7.91
N SER A 36 -13.26 6.54 7.46
CA SER A 36 -13.51 6.72 6.02
C SER A 36 -12.53 7.76 5.43
N GLY A 37 -12.02 7.49 4.24
CA GLY A 37 -11.01 8.35 3.59
C GLY A 37 -9.55 8.08 3.97
N SER A 38 -9.27 7.26 4.99
CA SER A 38 -7.90 7.02 5.49
C SER A 38 -6.98 6.17 4.57
N GLY A 39 -7.30 6.02 3.28
CA GLY A 39 -6.44 5.30 2.32
C GLY A 39 -6.48 3.77 2.34
N LYS A 40 -7.31 3.12 3.18
CA LYS A 40 -7.40 1.64 3.28
C LYS A 40 -7.62 0.93 1.95
N THR A 41 -8.66 1.34 1.22
CA THR A 41 -8.99 0.76 -0.09
C THR A 41 -7.87 1.03 -1.10
N THR A 42 -7.16 2.14 -0.96
CA THR A 42 -6.00 2.48 -1.80
C THR A 42 -4.88 1.47 -1.58
N ILE A 43 -4.48 1.18 -0.34
CA ILE A 43 -3.45 0.17 -0.02
C ILE A 43 -3.85 -1.20 -0.59
N ILE A 44 -5.09 -1.64 -0.35
CA ILE A 44 -5.59 -2.94 -0.83
C ILE A 44 -5.60 -3.01 -2.38
N LYS A 45 -5.88 -1.90 -3.05
CA LYS A 45 -5.82 -1.82 -4.52
C LYS A 45 -4.40 -1.69 -5.08
N MET A 46 -3.44 -1.23 -4.28
CA MET A 46 -2.05 -1.18 -4.72
C MET A 46 -1.38 -2.56 -4.62
N VAL A 47 -1.62 -3.30 -3.52
CA VAL A 47 -1.03 -4.64 -3.34
C VAL A 47 -1.51 -5.67 -4.36
N ASN A 48 -2.72 -5.49 -4.91
CA ASN A 48 -3.24 -6.36 -5.97
C ASN A 48 -2.97 -5.82 -7.39
N GLY A 49 -2.15 -4.77 -7.52
CA GLY A 49 -1.74 -4.19 -8.81
C GLY A 49 -2.82 -3.42 -9.56
N LEU A 50 -3.98 -3.13 -8.94
CA LEU A 50 -5.05 -2.37 -9.59
C LEU A 50 -4.76 -0.87 -9.67
N ILE A 51 -3.89 -0.36 -8.79
CA ILE A 51 -3.45 1.05 -8.75
C ILE A 51 -1.95 1.07 -8.50
N LYS A 52 -1.23 1.97 -9.16
CA LYS A 52 0.19 2.22 -8.87
C LYS A 52 0.36 3.32 -7.83
N PRO A 53 1.34 3.19 -6.93
CA PRO A 53 1.75 4.30 -6.09
C PRO A 53 2.33 5.43 -6.97
N ASP A 54 2.36 6.64 -6.44
CA ASP A 54 3.03 7.77 -7.11
C ASP A 54 4.54 7.72 -6.84
N SER A 55 4.95 7.19 -5.69
CA SER A 55 6.34 6.95 -5.29
C SER A 55 6.45 5.69 -4.41
N GLY A 56 7.65 5.11 -4.36
CA GLY A 56 7.95 3.90 -3.59
C GLY A 56 7.78 2.60 -4.38
N THR A 57 7.88 1.48 -3.68
CA THR A 57 7.95 0.13 -4.28
C THR A 57 7.08 -0.85 -3.50
N ILE A 58 6.36 -1.71 -4.20
CA ILE A 58 5.55 -2.79 -3.61
C ILE A 58 6.11 -4.12 -4.10
N ILE A 59 6.60 -4.93 -3.17
CA ILE A 59 7.18 -6.25 -3.45
C ILE A 59 6.16 -7.32 -3.06
N VAL A 60 5.81 -8.20 -3.98
CA VAL A 60 4.97 -9.38 -3.74
C VAL A 60 5.69 -10.62 -4.25
N GLU A 61 5.98 -11.57 -3.36
CA GLU A 61 6.74 -12.79 -3.68
C GLU A 61 8.04 -12.48 -4.47
N ASP A 62 8.82 -11.52 -3.94
CA ASP A 62 10.11 -11.07 -4.48
C ASP A 62 10.03 -10.36 -5.85
N LYS A 63 8.84 -9.93 -6.27
CA LYS A 63 8.62 -9.17 -7.50
C LYS A 63 8.06 -7.79 -7.20
N ASP A 64 8.63 -6.78 -7.85
CA ASP A 64 8.07 -5.43 -7.90
C ASP A 64 6.85 -5.42 -8.85
N ILE A 65 5.76 -4.79 -8.43
CA ILE A 65 4.44 -4.82 -9.11
C ILE A 65 3.87 -3.43 -9.44
#